data_AF-A0A2E0J6V2-F1
#
_entry.id   AF-A0A2E0J6V2-F1
#
_cell.length_a   1.000
_cell.length_b   1.000
_cell.length_c   1.000
_cell.angle_alpha   90.00
_cell.angle_beta   90.00
_cell.angle_gamma   90.00
#
_symmetry.space_group_name_H-M   'P 1'
#
loop_
_entity.id
_entity.type
_entity.pdbx_description
1 polymer ?
#
loop_
_entity_poly.entity_id
_entity_poly.type
_entity_poly.pdbx_seq_one_letter_code
_entity_poly.pdbx_strand_id
1 'polypeptide(L)'
;MSDLVHKDHARDPLMIAEEWMKAGRDVAIATVVETWGSAPRPVGSHLVIDTEGNFEGSVSGGCVEGAVVAEAADVLAEGKPRMLEFGVADETAWEVGLSCGGRIRVYVERLG
;
A
#
# COMPACT_ATOMS: atom_id res chain seq x y z
N MET A 1 33.49 0.99 -1.19
CA MET A 1 33.19 0.19 0.02
C MET A 1 32.85 1.16 1.13
N SER A 2 31.67 1.77 1.04
CA SER A 2 31.11 2.64 2.06
C SER A 2 29.60 2.56 1.87
N ASP A 3 29.00 1.66 2.63
CA ASP A 3 27.56 1.47 2.77
C ASP A 3 26.92 2.73 3.35
N LEU A 4 26.54 3.64 2.46
CA LEU A 4 25.73 4.81 2.76
C LEU A 4 24.42 4.73 1.98
N VAL A 5 23.72 3.61 2.15
CA VAL A 5 22.26 3.64 2.01
C VAL A 5 21.78 4.52 3.14
N HIS A 6 21.35 5.74 2.79
CA HIS A 6 20.63 6.65 3.67
C HIS A 6 19.53 5.86 4.38
N LYS A 7 19.78 5.50 5.65
CA LYS A 7 18.83 4.81 6.51
C LYS A 7 17.85 5.88 6.99
N ASP A 8 16.90 6.22 6.14
CA ASP A 8 15.72 6.93 6.58
C ASP A 8 15.04 6.01 7.60
N HIS A 9 14.87 6.49 8.83
CA HIS A 9 14.38 5.71 9.97
C HIS A 9 12.87 5.37 9.87
N ALA A 10 12.33 5.23 8.66
CA ALA A 10 11.06 4.56 8.45
C ALA A 10 11.27 3.06 8.74
N ARG A 11 10.49 2.52 9.69
CA ARG A 11 10.55 1.08 9.97
C ARG A 11 10.15 0.34 8.68
N ASP A 12 10.90 -0.70 8.35
CA ASP A 12 10.61 -1.55 7.19
C ASP A 12 9.20 -2.16 7.37
N PRO A 13 8.24 -1.90 6.47
CA PRO A 13 6.87 -2.41 6.60
C PRO A 13 6.82 -3.94 6.70
N LEU A 14 7.74 -4.65 6.06
CA LEU A 14 7.76 -6.12 6.11
C LEU A 14 8.20 -6.64 7.50
N MET A 15 9.14 -5.94 8.14
CA MET A 15 9.52 -6.24 9.53
C MET A 15 8.35 -5.99 10.48
N ILE A 16 7.59 -4.91 10.26
CA ILE A 16 6.41 -4.60 11.08
C ILE A 16 5.31 -5.63 10.89
N ALA A 17 5.02 -6.05 9.64
CA ALA A 17 4.08 -7.12 9.39
C ALA A 17 4.48 -8.41 10.11
N GLU A 18 5.77 -8.78 10.07
CA GLU A 18 6.26 -9.96 10.80
C GLU A 18 6.05 -9.83 12.32
N GLU A 19 6.34 -8.66 12.90
CA GLU A 19 6.11 -8.38 14.32
C GLU A 19 4.62 -8.48 14.70
N TRP A 20 3.74 -7.91 13.87
CA TRP A 20 2.30 -7.97 14.07
C TRP A 20 1.76 -9.39 13.97
N MET A 21 2.20 -10.17 12.98
CA MET A 21 1.84 -11.59 12.86
C MET A 21 2.33 -12.39 14.07
N LYS A 22 3.56 -12.17 14.54
CA LYS A 22 4.10 -12.80 15.77
C LYS A 22 3.31 -12.42 17.02
N ALA A 23 2.67 -11.26 17.03
CA ALA A 23 1.77 -10.81 18.09
C ALA A 23 0.34 -11.38 17.96
N GLY A 24 0.08 -12.24 16.97
CA GLY A 24 -1.23 -12.87 16.75
C GLY A 24 -2.25 -11.98 16.06
N ARG A 25 -1.80 -10.91 15.39
CA ARG A 25 -2.67 -10.01 14.63
C ARG A 25 -2.84 -10.55 13.22
N ASP A 26 -4.05 -10.43 12.69
CA ASP A 26 -4.30 -10.62 11.27
C ASP A 26 -3.79 -9.40 10.49
N VAL A 27 -3.00 -9.64 9.44
CA VAL A 27 -2.29 -8.61 8.69
C VAL A 27 -2.56 -8.76 7.20
N ALA A 28 -2.83 -7.65 6.53
CA ALA A 28 -2.83 -7.56 5.08
C ALA A 28 -1.61 -6.77 4.60
N ILE A 29 -1.13 -7.11 3.41
CA ILE A 29 -0.11 -6.35 2.68
C ILE A 29 -0.72 -5.81 1.41
N ALA A 30 -0.50 -4.53 1.16
CA ALA A 30 -0.80 -3.86 -0.08
C ALA A 30 0.51 -3.55 -0.81
N THR A 31 0.65 -4.04 -2.03
CA THR A 31 1.88 -3.93 -2.83
C THR A 31 1.58 -3.19 -4.13
N VAL A 32 2.34 -2.14 -4.43
CA VAL A 32 2.33 -1.53 -5.77
C VAL A 32 2.90 -2.54 -6.76
N VAL A 33 2.08 -3.06 -7.66
CA VAL A 33 2.49 -4.07 -8.65
C VAL A 33 2.77 -3.47 -10.01
N GLU A 34 2.13 -2.34 -10.35
CA GLU A 34 2.33 -1.65 -11.62
C GLU A 34 2.22 -0.13 -11.43
N THR A 35 2.96 0.63 -12.22
CA THR A 35 2.97 2.09 -12.23
C THR A 35 2.98 2.62 -13.65
N TRP A 36 2.28 3.74 -13.89
CA TRP A 36 2.31 4.47 -15.16
C TRP A 36 2.46 5.96 -14.92
N GLY A 37 3.12 6.64 -15.87
CA GLY A 37 3.35 8.07 -15.80
C GLY A 37 4.17 8.46 -14.57
N SER A 38 3.89 9.63 -14.01
CA SER A 38 4.57 10.16 -12.83
C SER A 38 3.98 9.62 -11.52
N ALA A 39 3.85 8.29 -11.40
CA ALA A 39 3.35 7.64 -10.19
C ALA A 39 4.21 8.01 -8.95
N PRO A 40 3.60 8.23 -7.78
CA PRO A 40 4.28 8.81 -6.62
C PRO A 40 5.16 7.80 -5.84
N ARG A 41 4.94 6.50 -6.01
CA ARG A 41 5.72 5.41 -5.41
C ARG A 41 6.08 4.36 -6.46
N PRO A 42 7.28 3.73 -6.39
CA PRO A 42 7.68 2.70 -7.32
C PRO A 42 6.96 1.37 -7.08
N VAL A 43 6.97 0.49 -8.09
CA VAL A 43 6.63 -0.93 -7.94
C VAL A 43 7.45 -1.55 -6.80
N GLY A 44 6.80 -2.40 -6.00
CA GLY A 44 7.37 -2.99 -4.79
C GLY A 44 7.24 -2.15 -3.53
N SER A 45 6.61 -0.96 -3.60
CA SER A 45 6.25 -0.22 -2.39
C SER A 45 5.15 -0.95 -1.64
N HIS A 46 5.30 -1.02 -0.31
CA HIS A 46 4.41 -1.76 0.57
C HIS A 46 3.71 -0.84 1.56
N LEU A 47 2.46 -1.19 1.87
CA LEU A 47 1.68 -0.71 3.00
C LEU A 47 1.13 -1.95 3.72
N VAL A 48 1.41 -2.08 5.01
CA VAL A 48 0.92 -3.21 5.83
C VAL A 48 -0.18 -2.70 6.74
N ILE A 49 -1.25 -3.47 6.91
CA ILE A 49 -2.48 -3.06 7.60
C ILE A 49 -2.93 -4.19 8.52
N ASP A 50 -3.33 -3.86 9.75
CA ASP A 50 -3.96 -4.80 10.67
C ASP A 50 -5.48 -4.65 10.75
N THR A 51 -6.14 -5.53 11.52
CA THR A 51 -7.60 -5.52 11.73
C THR A 51 -8.15 -4.32 12.51
N GLU A 52 -7.30 -3.57 13.21
CA GLU A 52 -7.66 -2.33 13.90
C GLU A 52 -7.49 -1.10 12.99
N GLY A 53 -7.01 -1.30 11.77
CA GLY A 53 -6.76 -0.25 10.78
C GLY A 53 -5.46 0.51 11.02
N ASN A 54 -4.56 0.06 11.90
CA ASN A 54 -3.22 0.64 11.94
C ASN A 54 -2.46 0.21 10.68
N PHE A 55 -1.61 1.10 10.17
CA PHE A 55 -0.83 0.83 8.98
C PHE A 55 0.59 1.40 9.06
N GLU A 56 1.52 0.75 8.36
CA GLU A 56 2.90 1.20 8.20
C GLU A 56 3.36 1.03 6.75
N GLY A 57 4.23 1.93 6.27
CA GLY A 57 4.61 2.01 4.86
C GLY A 57 3.74 2.95 4.05
N SER A 58 3.83 2.86 2.72
CA SER A 58 3.15 3.78 1.81
C SER A 58 3.13 3.26 0.39
N VAL A 59 1.96 3.39 -0.27
CA VAL A 59 1.78 3.07 -1.70
C VAL A 59 1.59 4.32 -2.57
N SER A 60 1.36 5.50 -1.98
CA SER A 60 1.20 6.74 -2.73
C SER A 60 1.81 8.00 -2.11
N GLY A 61 2.09 7.98 -0.81
CA GLY A 61 2.58 9.14 -0.07
C GLY A 61 1.48 9.98 0.59
N GLY A 62 0.24 9.48 0.65
CA GLY A 62 -0.82 10.01 1.52
C GLY A 62 -2.23 10.05 0.91
N CYS A 63 -2.38 10.09 -0.41
CA CYS A 63 -3.68 10.38 -1.03
C CYS A 63 -4.63 9.18 -1.06
N VAL A 64 -4.11 7.96 -1.21
CA VAL A 64 -4.95 6.76 -1.40
C VAL A 64 -4.80 5.72 -0.28
N GLU A 65 -3.92 5.95 0.69
CA GLU A 65 -3.69 5.06 1.83
C GLU A 65 -4.99 4.74 2.57
N GLY A 66 -5.86 5.72 2.79
CA GLY A 66 -7.16 5.49 3.44
C GLY A 66 -8.09 4.56 2.65
N ALA A 67 -8.11 4.65 1.33
CA ALA A 67 -8.89 3.75 0.48
C ALA A 67 -8.32 2.32 0.50
N VAL A 68 -6.99 2.20 0.50
CA VAL A 68 -6.31 0.91 0.59
C VAL A 68 -6.56 0.25 1.95
N VAL A 69 -6.56 1.02 3.05
CA VAL A 69 -6.88 0.51 4.40
C VAL A 69 -8.34 0.00 4.46
N ALA A 70 -9.28 0.70 3.84
CA ALA A 70 -10.67 0.25 3.79
C ALA A 70 -10.82 -1.09 3.04
N GLU A 71 -10.20 -1.21 1.87
CA GLU A 71 -10.21 -2.46 1.10
C GLU A 71 -9.45 -3.60 1.80
N ALA A 72 -8.38 -3.27 2.53
CA ALA A 72 -7.64 -4.24 3.32
C ALA A 72 -8.50 -4.85 4.45
N ALA A 73 -9.40 -4.06 5.06
CA ALA A 73 -10.34 -4.58 6.06
C ALA A 73 -11.26 -5.66 5.46
N ASP A 74 -11.77 -5.44 4.24
CA ASP A 74 -12.57 -6.43 3.52
C ASP A 74 -11.74 -7.68 3.17
N VAL A 75 -10.50 -7.50 2.68
CA VAL A 75 -9.59 -8.61 2.37
C VAL A 75 -9.31 -9.47 3.60
N LEU A 76 -9.10 -8.84 4.76
CA LEU A 76 -8.87 -9.53 6.03
C LEU A 76 -10.10 -10.32 6.47
N ALA A 77 -11.30 -9.76 6.32
CA ALA A 77 -12.57 -10.40 6.69
C ALA A 77 -12.95 -11.55 5.74
N GLU A 78 -12.75 -11.38 4.43
CA GLU A 78 -13.17 -12.32 3.40
C GLU A 78 -12.10 -13.37 3.07
N GLY A 79 -10.83 -13.08 3.36
CA GLY A 79 -9.69 -13.90 2.97
C GLY A 79 -9.44 -13.93 1.45
N LYS A 80 -10.01 -12.99 0.69
CA LYS A 80 -9.90 -12.92 -0.76
C LYS A 80 -9.05 -11.72 -1.16
N PRO A 81 -7.98 -11.90 -1.94
CA PRO A 81 -7.16 -10.79 -2.37
C PRO A 81 -7.90 -9.89 -3.38
N ARG A 82 -7.50 -8.61 -3.44
CA ARG A 82 -8.09 -7.60 -4.32
C ARG A 82 -7.02 -6.87 -5.12
N MET A 83 -7.38 -6.46 -6.33
CA MET A 83 -6.57 -5.59 -7.17
C MET A 83 -7.24 -4.22 -7.24
N LEU A 84 -6.54 -3.20 -6.77
CA LEU A 84 -7.00 -1.82 -6.75
C LEU A 84 -6.26 -1.02 -7.82
N GLU A 85 -6.93 -0.02 -8.39
CA GLU A 85 -6.36 0.85 -9.41
C GLU A 85 -6.63 2.31 -9.03
N PHE A 86 -5.57 3.11 -8.95
CA PHE A 86 -5.65 4.52 -8.57
C PHE A 86 -4.89 5.37 -9.56
N GLY A 87 -5.51 6.42 -10.10
CA GLY A 87 -4.86 7.34 -11.03
C GLY A 87 -5.79 8.49 -11.39
N VAL A 88 -5.30 9.43 -12.19
CA VAL A 88 -6.18 10.45 -12.79
C VAL A 88 -7.06 9.75 -13.82
N ALA A 89 -8.35 9.64 -13.53
CA ALA A 89 -9.32 9.40 -14.57
C ALA A 89 -9.20 10.56 -15.56
N ASP A 90 -9.07 10.23 -16.84
CA ASP A 90 -9.02 11.14 -18.00
C ASP A 90 -9.84 12.41 -17.76
N GLU A 91 -9.40 13.57 -18.30
CA GLU A 91 -9.81 14.97 -18.02
C GLU A 91 -11.34 15.29 -17.98
N THR A 92 -12.23 14.31 -18.10
CA THR A 92 -13.69 14.40 -18.08
C THR A 92 -14.39 13.70 -16.90
N ALA A 93 -13.70 12.96 -16.01
CA ALA A 93 -14.35 12.28 -14.88
C ALA A 93 -13.62 12.52 -13.54
N TRP A 94 -14.20 13.36 -12.68
CA TRP A 94 -13.75 13.57 -11.30
C TRP A 94 -14.13 12.35 -10.42
N GLU A 95 -13.28 11.34 -10.40
CA GLU A 95 -13.21 10.40 -9.27
C GLU A 95 -11.77 10.36 -8.76
N VAL A 96 -11.65 10.55 -7.44
CA VAL A 96 -10.45 10.64 -6.59
C VAL A 96 -9.17 10.08 -7.25
N GLY A 97 -8.35 10.95 -7.84
CA GLY A 97 -7.17 10.58 -8.63
C GLY A 97 -5.89 11.30 -8.20
N LEU A 98 -4.74 10.68 -8.47
CA LEU A 98 -3.40 11.16 -8.15
C LEU A 98 -3.07 12.48 -8.89
N SER A 99 -2.88 13.60 -8.19
CA SER A 99 -2.67 14.93 -8.80
C SER A 99 -1.44 15.09 -9.72
N CYS A 100 -0.61 14.06 -9.84
CA CYS A 100 0.62 14.06 -10.64
C CYS A 100 0.48 13.51 -12.07
N GLY A 101 -0.72 13.08 -12.49
CA GLY A 101 -0.92 12.46 -13.82
C GLY A 101 -0.38 11.03 -13.92
N GLY A 102 -0.10 10.39 -12.78
CA GLY A 102 0.31 9.00 -12.68
C GLY A 102 -0.84 8.05 -12.32
N ARG A 103 -0.60 6.75 -12.49
CA ARG A 103 -1.49 5.67 -12.06
C ARG A 103 -0.70 4.55 -11.40
N ILE A 104 -1.29 3.89 -10.43
CA ILE A 104 -0.75 2.71 -9.76
C ILE A 104 -1.80 1.60 -9.73
N ARG A 105 -1.35 0.35 -9.80
CA ARG A 105 -2.14 -0.81 -9.38
C ARG A 105 -1.56 -1.38 -8.09
N VAL A 106 -2.44 -1.66 -7.15
CA VAL A 106 -2.10 -2.14 -5.81
C VAL A 106 -2.77 -3.49 -5.60
N TYR A 107 -1.97 -4.52 -5.37
CA TYR A 107 -2.46 -5.84 -4.99
C TYR A 107 -2.53 -5.92 -3.47
N VAL A 108 -3.69 -6.26 -2.93
CA VAL A 108 -3.94 -6.38 -1.50
C VAL A 108 -4.26 -7.83 -1.18
N GLU A 109 -3.51 -8.42 -0.26
CA GLU A 109 -3.70 -9.79 0.19
C GLU A 109 -3.51 -9.93 1.70
N ARG A 110 -4.17 -10.93 2.29
CA ARG A 110 -3.94 -11.33 3.68
C ARG A 110 -2.64 -12.13 3.77
N LEU A 111 -1.86 -11.89 4.83
CA LEU A 111 -0.72 -12.72 5.19
C LEU A 111 -1.16 -13.84 6.13
N GLY A 112 -0.81 -15.09 5.77
CA GLY A 112 -1.11 -16.29 6.56
C GLY A 112 -2.21 -17.16 5.98
#